data_AF-A0A560K2T5-F1
#
_entry.id   AF-A0A560K2T5-F1
#
_cell.length_a   1.000
_cell.length_b   1.000
_cell.length_c   1.000
_cell.angle_alpha   90.00
_cell.angle_beta   90.00
_cell.angle_gamma   90.00
#
_symmetry.space_group_name_H-M   'P 1'
#
loop_
_entity.id
_entity.type
_entity.pdbx_description
1 polymer ?
#
loop_
_entity_poly.entity_id
_entity_poly.type
_entity_poly.pdbx_seq_one_letter_code
_entity_poly.pdbx_strand_id
1 'polypeptide(L)'
;MFVLRISVTLPVIDRIKILLTQSLPDVKSSHRVEALGRGLGFRTYAALRTAVQESTPPLATVTGSHFSDYLKEHGFEVDPAPLYRAAAEVAIQAVLYAMPRLHIHGIGFGRPQRNPDGSRQTPQEQYAEFQERREECLGKHAAEAFLRSLALLERVTVTKTIRSGAGSYRLKHIAENYVCTYPEGGKLGPAYVPNGMLIAAAVHMGFAYKTYVDDFGYDTLNASFNMSKAVVDDLDAEIRPHTGFASDRARRRSAAASPMAARSSD
;
A
#
# COMPACT_ATOMS: atom_id res chain seq x y z
N MET A 1 -1.30 -5.29 11.46
CA MET A 1 -1.00 -6.33 10.44
C MET A 1 -1.81 -6.02 9.18
N PHE A 2 -1.37 -6.48 8.01
CA PHE A 2 -2.08 -6.30 6.74
C PHE A 2 -2.49 -7.66 6.14
N VAL A 3 -3.46 -7.65 5.22
CA VAL A 3 -3.73 -8.77 4.32
C VAL A 3 -3.35 -8.35 2.90
N LEU A 4 -2.47 -9.10 2.25
CA LEU A 4 -2.10 -8.87 0.85
C LEU A 4 -2.73 -9.94 -0.02
N ARG A 5 -3.52 -9.54 -1.00
CA ARG A 5 -4.14 -10.43 -1.98
C ARG A 5 -3.70 -10.07 -3.38
N ILE A 6 -3.32 -11.06 -4.18
CA ILE A 6 -2.91 -10.83 -5.57
C ILE A 6 -3.64 -11.78 -6.51
N SER A 7 -4.02 -11.27 -7.69
CA SER A 7 -4.50 -12.13 -8.77
C SER A 7 -3.31 -12.88 -9.35
N VAL A 8 -3.37 -14.21 -9.33
CA VAL A 8 -2.22 -15.04 -9.69
C VAL A 8 -2.33 -15.46 -11.14
N THR A 9 -1.42 -14.92 -11.96
CA THR A 9 -1.27 -15.24 -13.37
C THR A 9 0.15 -15.70 -13.64
N LEU A 10 0.41 -16.32 -14.80
CA LEU A 10 1.76 -16.73 -15.18
C LEU A 10 2.78 -15.56 -15.15
N PRO A 11 2.50 -14.38 -15.74
CA PRO A 11 3.41 -13.24 -15.64
C PRO A 11 3.68 -12.79 -14.20
N VAL A 12 2.68 -12.84 -13.33
CA VAL A 12 2.81 -12.49 -11.91
C VAL A 12 3.73 -13.48 -11.19
N ILE A 13 3.54 -14.78 -11.41
CA ILE A 13 4.41 -15.83 -10.83
C ILE A 13 5.85 -15.63 -11.29
N ASP A 14 6.07 -15.42 -12.58
CA ASP A 14 7.42 -15.25 -13.13
C ASP A 14 8.09 -13.98 -12.60
N ARG A 15 7.34 -12.88 -12.42
CA ARG A 15 7.89 -11.68 -11.77
C ARG A 15 8.29 -11.95 -10.32
N ILE A 16 7.43 -12.61 -9.53
CA ILE A 16 7.77 -12.94 -8.14
C ILE A 16 9.00 -13.85 -8.08
N LYS A 17 9.13 -14.83 -8.98
CA LYS A 17 10.31 -15.71 -9.05
C LYS A 17 11.60 -14.94 -9.30
N ILE A 18 11.59 -13.94 -10.18
CA ILE A 18 12.75 -13.09 -10.45
C ILE A 18 13.14 -12.33 -9.17
N LEU A 19 12.17 -11.69 -8.51
CA LEU A 19 12.39 -10.92 -7.29
C LEU A 19 12.88 -11.79 -6.12
N LEU A 20 12.33 -13.01 -5.98
CA LEU A 20 12.79 -13.97 -4.99
C LEU A 20 14.20 -14.50 -5.30
N THR A 21 14.55 -14.66 -6.57
CA THR A 21 15.91 -15.08 -6.96
C THR A 21 16.94 -14.02 -6.59
N GLN A 22 16.60 -12.74 -6.76
CA GLN A 22 17.48 -11.62 -6.38
C GLN A 22 17.61 -11.46 -4.87
N SER A 23 16.52 -11.68 -4.13
CA SER A 23 16.49 -11.47 -2.67
C SER A 23 16.95 -12.68 -1.86
N LEU A 24 16.90 -13.89 -2.43
CA LEU A 24 17.28 -15.14 -1.77
C LEU A 24 18.22 -15.97 -2.68
N PRO A 25 19.42 -15.44 -3.02
CA PRO A 25 20.32 -16.11 -3.97
C PRO A 25 20.76 -17.50 -3.49
N ASP A 26 20.92 -17.68 -2.17
CA ASP A 26 21.44 -18.91 -1.56
C ASP A 26 20.42 -20.04 -1.44
N VAL A 27 19.12 -19.74 -1.56
CA VAL A 27 18.07 -20.76 -1.56
C VAL A 27 17.98 -21.38 -2.94
N LYS A 28 18.12 -22.71 -3.06
CA LYS A 28 18.05 -23.38 -4.38
C LYS A 28 16.74 -23.05 -5.10
N SER A 29 16.81 -22.89 -6.42
CA SER A 29 15.66 -22.50 -7.26
C SER A 29 14.43 -23.39 -7.05
N SER A 30 14.63 -24.72 -6.95
CA SER A 30 13.55 -25.69 -6.69
C SER A 30 12.83 -25.44 -5.35
N HIS A 31 13.55 -25.11 -4.28
CA HIS A 31 12.94 -24.79 -3.00
C HIS A 31 12.26 -23.41 -3.03
N ARG A 32 12.85 -22.41 -3.71
CA ARG A 32 12.20 -21.08 -3.84
C ARG A 32 10.84 -21.17 -4.53
N VAL A 33 10.72 -21.93 -5.62
CA VAL A 33 9.45 -22.03 -6.36
C VAL A 33 8.40 -22.83 -5.58
N GLU A 34 8.80 -23.87 -4.87
CA GLU A 34 7.88 -24.65 -4.03
C GLU A 34 7.41 -23.84 -2.81
N ALA A 35 8.32 -23.11 -2.17
CA ALA A 35 7.99 -22.14 -1.12
C ALA A 35 7.02 -21.07 -1.63
N LEU A 36 7.24 -20.54 -2.85
CA LEU A 36 6.33 -19.58 -3.48
C LEU A 36 4.92 -20.17 -3.65
N GLY A 37 4.79 -21.40 -4.13
CA GLY A 37 3.50 -22.08 -4.25
C GLY A 37 2.74 -22.09 -2.91
N ARG A 38 3.44 -22.49 -1.85
CA ARG A 38 2.90 -22.55 -0.47
C ARG A 38 2.58 -21.18 0.11
N GLY A 39 3.46 -20.21 -0.11
CA GLY A 39 3.26 -18.82 0.29
C GLY A 39 2.07 -18.15 -0.39
N LEU A 40 1.63 -18.65 -1.54
CA LEU A 40 0.40 -18.23 -2.22
C LEU A 40 -0.83 -19.09 -1.87
N GLY A 41 -0.71 -19.98 -0.89
CA GLY A 41 -1.81 -20.81 -0.39
C GLY A 41 -2.04 -22.13 -1.14
N PHE A 42 -1.15 -22.50 -2.06
CA PHE A 42 -1.24 -23.77 -2.79
C PHE A 42 -0.43 -24.85 -2.11
N ARG A 43 -0.88 -26.11 -2.18
CA ARG A 43 -0.14 -27.24 -1.57
C ARG A 43 1.25 -27.43 -2.18
N THR A 44 1.38 -27.17 -3.49
CA THR A 44 2.62 -27.28 -4.24
C THR A 44 2.71 -26.23 -5.33
N TYR A 45 3.91 -25.99 -5.87
CA TYR A 45 4.09 -25.14 -7.04
C TYR A 45 3.41 -25.70 -8.29
N ALA A 46 3.34 -27.04 -8.41
CA ALA A 46 2.60 -27.69 -9.50
C ALA A 46 1.09 -27.37 -9.43
N ALA A 47 0.49 -27.42 -8.24
CA ALA A 47 -0.91 -27.06 -8.04
C ALA A 47 -1.17 -25.58 -8.39
N LEU A 48 -0.27 -24.68 -7.99
CA LEU A 48 -0.31 -23.28 -8.41
C LEU A 48 -0.28 -23.14 -9.94
N ARG A 49 0.64 -23.86 -10.60
CA ARG A 49 0.79 -23.84 -12.06
C ARG A 49 -0.45 -24.33 -12.80
N THR A 50 -1.13 -25.34 -12.28
CA THR A 50 -2.41 -25.82 -12.83
C THR A 50 -3.51 -24.79 -12.65
N ALA A 51 -3.64 -24.20 -11.46
CA ALA A 51 -4.70 -23.24 -11.16
C ALA A 51 -4.64 -21.98 -12.03
N VAL A 52 -3.44 -21.49 -12.39
CA VAL A 52 -3.31 -20.30 -13.26
C VAL A 52 -3.61 -20.56 -14.74
N GLN A 53 -3.84 -21.81 -15.14
CA GLN A 53 -4.27 -22.16 -16.50
C GLN A 53 -5.80 -22.14 -16.63
N GLU A 54 -6.54 -21.99 -15.53
CA GLU A 54 -7.98 -21.85 -15.54
C GLU A 54 -8.41 -20.50 -16.13
N SER A 55 -9.65 -20.42 -16.63
CA SER A 55 -10.17 -19.23 -17.33
C SER A 55 -10.26 -17.99 -16.45
N THR A 56 -10.39 -18.17 -15.13
CA THR A 56 -10.41 -17.08 -14.16
C THR A 56 -9.19 -17.22 -13.24
N PRO A 57 -8.22 -16.29 -13.29
CA PRO A 57 -7.06 -16.32 -12.42
C PRO A 57 -7.47 -16.33 -10.93
N PRO A 58 -6.93 -17.24 -10.11
CA PRO A 58 -7.26 -17.30 -8.70
C PRO A 58 -6.73 -16.08 -7.94
N LEU A 59 -7.48 -15.63 -6.93
CA LEU A 59 -7.03 -14.61 -5.99
C LEU A 59 -6.35 -15.29 -4.80
N ALA A 60 -5.03 -15.14 -4.67
CA ALA A 60 -4.26 -15.71 -3.57
C ALA A 60 -4.08 -14.71 -2.42
N THR A 61 -4.14 -15.19 -1.19
CA THR A 61 -3.71 -14.44 0.00
C THR A 61 -2.26 -14.82 0.32
N VAL A 62 -1.38 -13.82 0.38
CA VAL A 62 0.06 -14.03 0.60
C VAL A 62 0.31 -14.37 2.07
N THR A 63 0.90 -15.54 2.31
CA THR A 63 1.13 -16.12 3.64
C THR A 63 2.61 -16.42 3.84
N GLY A 64 3.30 -15.58 4.61
CA GLY A 64 4.74 -15.68 4.84
C GLY A 64 5.12 -16.92 5.64
N SER A 65 4.33 -17.29 6.64
CA SER A 65 4.57 -18.50 7.46
C SER A 65 4.67 -19.77 6.61
N HIS A 66 3.72 -20.04 5.71
CA HIS A 66 3.78 -21.21 4.83
C HIS A 66 5.02 -21.22 3.92
N PHE A 67 5.51 -20.05 3.54
CA PHE A 67 6.74 -19.90 2.75
C PHE A 67 7.98 -20.19 3.58
N SER A 68 8.10 -19.57 4.76
CA SER A 68 9.25 -19.75 5.66
C SER A 68 9.31 -21.15 6.26
N ASP A 69 8.17 -21.74 6.61
CA ASP A 69 8.09 -23.07 7.22
C ASP A 69 8.61 -24.14 6.27
N TYR A 70 8.17 -24.10 5.00
CA TYR A 70 8.68 -25.01 3.98
C TYR A 70 10.19 -24.84 3.76
N LEU A 71 10.70 -23.61 3.72
CA LEU A 71 12.13 -23.37 3.55
C LEU A 71 12.93 -23.89 4.75
N LYS A 72 12.42 -23.68 5.96
CA LYS A 72 13.02 -24.16 7.21
C LYS A 72 13.10 -25.67 7.27
N GLU A 73 12.04 -26.38 6.87
CA GLU A 73 12.02 -27.85 6.75
C GLU A 73 13.13 -28.39 5.84
N HIS A 74 13.60 -27.57 4.90
CA HIS A 74 14.64 -27.92 3.93
C HIS A 74 16.01 -27.27 4.27
N GLY A 75 16.18 -26.79 5.50
CA GLY A 75 17.45 -26.28 6.01
C GLY A 75 17.75 -24.82 5.64
N PHE A 76 16.76 -24.06 5.19
CA PHE A 76 16.90 -22.63 4.90
C PHE A 76 16.12 -21.79 5.91
N GLU A 77 16.81 -21.13 6.83
CA GLU A 77 16.19 -20.15 7.73
C GLU A 77 16.07 -18.80 7.03
N VAL A 78 14.85 -18.42 6.66
CA VAL A 78 14.58 -17.24 5.83
C VAL A 78 13.46 -16.41 6.44
N ASP A 79 13.69 -15.10 6.56
CA ASP A 79 12.66 -14.11 6.89
C ASP A 79 11.61 -14.02 5.76
N PRO A 80 10.29 -13.96 6.05
CA PRO A 80 9.24 -13.96 5.03
C PRO A 80 9.06 -12.62 4.29
N ALA A 81 9.68 -11.52 4.73
CA ALA A 81 9.53 -10.21 4.10
C ALA A 81 9.87 -10.16 2.60
N PRO A 82 10.86 -10.90 2.06
CA PRO A 82 11.10 -10.99 0.62
C PRO A 82 9.87 -11.43 -0.18
N LEU A 83 9.08 -12.39 0.33
CA LEU A 83 7.84 -12.81 -0.32
C LEU A 83 6.83 -11.66 -0.36
N TYR A 84 6.61 -10.99 0.78
CA TYR A 84 5.68 -9.87 0.86
C TYR A 84 6.09 -8.71 -0.02
N ARG A 85 7.38 -8.39 -0.10
CA ARG A 85 7.88 -7.33 -0.99
C ARG A 85 7.70 -7.70 -2.46
N ALA A 86 8.02 -8.93 -2.85
CA ALA A 86 7.82 -9.38 -4.22
C ALA A 86 6.33 -9.36 -4.63
N ALA A 87 5.45 -9.80 -3.73
CA ALA A 87 4.01 -9.76 -3.94
C ALA A 87 3.44 -8.31 -3.94
N ALA A 88 3.99 -7.42 -3.12
CA ALA A 88 3.62 -6.01 -3.12
C ALA A 88 4.00 -5.34 -4.44
N GLU A 89 5.17 -5.65 -5.00
CA GLU A 89 5.61 -5.08 -6.27
C GLU A 89 4.69 -5.45 -7.43
N VAL A 90 4.26 -6.72 -7.53
CA VAL A 90 3.27 -7.13 -8.55
C VAL A 90 1.89 -6.52 -8.31
N ALA A 91 1.49 -6.31 -7.05
CA ALA A 91 0.26 -5.60 -6.72
C ALA A 91 0.32 -4.13 -7.15
N ILE A 92 1.46 -3.47 -6.90
CA ILE A 92 1.73 -2.10 -7.37
C ILE A 92 1.69 -2.06 -8.89
N GLN A 93 2.32 -3.00 -9.58
CA GLN A 93 2.33 -3.06 -11.05
C GLN A 93 0.92 -3.17 -11.62
N ALA A 94 0.05 -3.99 -11.02
CA ALA A 94 -1.35 -4.10 -11.42
C ALA A 94 -2.11 -2.77 -11.26
N VAL A 95 -1.86 -2.04 -10.17
CA VAL A 95 -2.47 -0.71 -9.96
C VAL A 95 -1.91 0.32 -10.94
N LEU A 96 -0.61 0.32 -11.20
CA LEU A 96 0.01 1.22 -12.18
C LEU A 96 -0.52 0.98 -13.60
N TYR A 97 -0.85 -0.26 -13.95
CA TYR A 97 -1.50 -0.59 -15.21
C TYR A 97 -2.93 -0.03 -15.27
N ALA A 98 -3.71 -0.20 -14.20
CA ALA A 98 -5.06 0.36 -14.10
C ALA A 98 -5.10 1.89 -13.98
N MET A 99 -4.00 2.50 -13.51
CA MET A 99 -3.87 3.94 -13.29
C MET A 99 -2.65 4.49 -14.02
N PRO A 100 -2.76 4.78 -15.33
CA PRO A 100 -1.63 5.22 -16.15
C PRO A 100 -1.00 6.54 -15.68
N ARG A 101 -1.73 7.37 -14.92
CA ARG A 101 -1.26 8.65 -14.37
C ARG A 101 -0.72 8.56 -12.93
N LEU A 102 -0.74 7.38 -12.30
CA LEU A 102 -0.17 7.18 -10.97
C LEU A 102 1.35 7.06 -11.06
N HIS A 103 2.06 7.71 -10.14
CA HIS A 103 3.51 7.59 -9.94
C HIS A 103 3.83 7.71 -8.43
N ILE A 104 5.10 7.63 -8.03
CA ILE A 104 5.51 7.50 -6.63
C ILE A 104 5.02 8.62 -5.71
N HIS A 105 4.81 9.84 -6.23
CA HIS A 105 4.35 10.99 -5.44
C HIS A 105 2.83 11.26 -5.51
N GLY A 106 2.09 10.63 -6.43
CA GLY A 106 0.67 10.91 -6.59
C GLY A 106 0.09 10.58 -7.96
N ILE A 107 -1.05 11.20 -8.29
CA ILE A 107 -1.73 11.03 -9.58
C ILE A 107 -1.61 12.32 -10.41
N GLY A 108 -1.08 12.21 -11.63
CA GLY A 108 -0.97 13.30 -12.59
C GLY A 108 0.47 13.72 -12.85
N PHE A 109 0.65 14.92 -13.40
CA PHE A 109 1.97 15.50 -13.70
C PHE A 109 2.37 16.62 -12.73
N GLY A 110 1.39 17.20 -12.02
CA GLY A 110 1.62 18.33 -11.13
C GLY A 110 1.82 19.65 -11.89
N ARG A 111 2.39 20.64 -11.20
CA ARG A 111 2.78 21.90 -11.82
C ARG A 111 4.17 21.77 -12.46
N PRO A 112 4.43 22.43 -13.61
CA PRO A 112 5.78 22.58 -14.14
C PRO A 112 6.70 23.19 -13.09
N GLN A 113 7.84 22.55 -12.82
CA GLN A 113 8.85 23.06 -11.91
C GLN A 113 9.79 24.03 -12.63
N ARG A 114 10.57 24.79 -11.87
CA ARG A 114 11.66 25.62 -12.42
C ARG A 114 12.92 24.77 -12.55
N ASN A 115 13.54 24.84 -13.71
CA ASN A 115 14.85 24.27 -13.98
C ASN A 115 15.95 25.10 -13.28
N PRO A 116 17.17 24.56 -13.09
CA PRO A 116 18.28 25.28 -12.45
C PRO A 116 18.68 26.58 -13.15
N ASP A 117 18.46 26.68 -14.47
CA ASP A 117 18.69 27.88 -15.28
C ASP A 117 17.56 28.93 -15.16
N GLY A 118 16.54 28.65 -14.35
CA GLY A 118 15.39 29.52 -14.13
C GLY A 118 14.26 29.37 -15.15
N SER A 119 14.44 28.57 -16.22
CA SER A 119 13.38 28.23 -17.16
C SER A 119 12.30 27.35 -16.52
N ARG A 120 11.11 27.28 -17.13
CA ARG A 120 10.06 26.33 -16.69
C ARG A 120 10.21 25.03 -17.46
N GLN A 121 9.99 23.92 -16.77
CA GLN A 121 9.95 22.60 -17.39
C GLN A 121 8.98 22.57 -18.57
N THR A 122 9.46 22.08 -19.69
CA THR A 122 8.68 21.75 -20.88
C THR A 122 7.76 20.55 -20.61
N PRO A 123 6.71 20.34 -21.43
CA PRO A 123 5.89 19.13 -21.34
C PRO A 123 6.69 17.84 -21.53
N GLN A 124 7.71 17.85 -22.38
CA GLN A 124 8.58 16.70 -22.64
C GLN A 124 9.40 16.34 -21.40
N GLU A 125 9.99 17.33 -20.72
CA GLU A 125 10.73 17.12 -19.47
C GLU A 125 9.82 16.58 -18.36
N GLN A 126 8.62 17.15 -18.20
CA GLN A 126 7.64 16.65 -17.23
C GLN A 126 7.22 15.21 -17.50
N TYR A 127 7.06 14.84 -18.78
CA TYR A 127 6.72 13.48 -19.15
C TYR A 127 7.88 12.51 -18.89
N ALA A 128 9.12 12.90 -19.18
CA ALA A 128 10.31 12.10 -18.87
C ALA A 128 10.44 11.86 -17.35
N GLU A 129 10.36 12.93 -16.55
CA GLU A 129 10.39 12.85 -15.08
C GLU A 129 9.23 11.99 -14.54
N PHE A 130 8.05 12.08 -15.16
CA PHE A 130 6.92 11.24 -14.81
C PHE A 130 7.19 9.75 -15.04
N GLN A 131 7.86 9.37 -16.13
CA GLN A 131 8.22 7.97 -16.38
C GLN A 131 9.25 7.47 -15.35
N GLU A 132 10.27 8.27 -15.04
CA GLU A 132 11.25 7.94 -13.98
C GLU A 132 10.56 7.71 -12.63
N ARG A 133 9.64 8.60 -12.25
CA ARG A 133 8.83 8.48 -11.04
C ARG A 133 7.87 7.29 -11.06
N ARG A 134 7.48 6.78 -12.24
CA ARG A 134 6.70 5.54 -12.36
C ARG A 134 7.56 4.31 -12.16
N GLU A 135 8.79 4.32 -12.66
CA GLU A 135 9.75 3.25 -12.44
C GLU A 135 10.12 3.13 -10.96
N GLU A 136 10.25 4.25 -10.24
CA GLU A 136 10.52 4.27 -8.79
C GLU A 136 9.47 3.49 -7.97
N CYS A 137 8.22 3.40 -8.44
CA CYS A 137 7.17 2.60 -7.80
C CYS A 137 7.49 1.11 -7.69
N LEU A 138 8.41 0.59 -8.49
CA LEU A 138 8.79 -0.83 -8.52
C LEU A 138 10.05 -1.11 -7.67
N GLY A 139 10.46 -0.16 -6.83
CA GLY A 139 11.59 -0.32 -5.92
C GLY A 139 11.22 -0.95 -4.56
N LYS A 140 12.24 -1.45 -3.85
CA LYS A 140 12.09 -2.03 -2.49
C LYS A 140 11.37 -1.09 -1.50
N HIS A 141 11.75 0.19 -1.49
CA HIS A 141 11.13 1.17 -0.60
C HIS A 141 9.66 1.43 -0.94
N ALA A 142 9.30 1.43 -2.22
CA ALA A 142 7.93 1.58 -2.67
C ALA A 142 7.08 0.39 -2.20
N ALA A 143 7.58 -0.85 -2.37
CA ALA A 143 6.93 -2.05 -1.86
C ALA A 143 6.68 -2.01 -0.34
N GLU A 144 7.68 -1.62 0.47
CA GLU A 144 7.52 -1.50 1.93
C GLU A 144 6.56 -0.37 2.32
N ALA A 145 6.56 0.76 1.60
CA ALA A 145 5.60 1.84 1.83
C ALA A 145 4.16 1.46 1.48
N PHE A 146 3.98 0.68 0.41
CA PHE A 146 2.69 0.11 0.03
C PHE A 146 2.17 -0.84 1.12
N LEU A 147 3.01 -1.76 1.62
CA LEU A 147 2.64 -2.68 2.70
C LEU A 147 2.28 -1.95 4.01
N ARG A 148 3.03 -0.90 4.36
CA ARG A 148 2.70 -0.03 5.52
C ARG A 148 1.35 0.65 5.35
N SER A 149 1.08 1.13 4.14
CA SER A 149 -0.19 1.75 3.80
C SER A 149 -1.34 0.75 3.92
N LEU A 150 -1.19 -0.49 3.42
CA LEU A 150 -2.16 -1.56 3.64
C LEU A 150 -2.43 -1.78 5.13
N ALA A 151 -1.38 -1.88 5.95
CA ALA A 151 -1.52 -2.11 7.39
C ALA A 151 -2.33 -1.03 8.10
N LEU A 152 -2.22 0.24 7.68
CA LEU A 152 -3.05 1.32 8.20
C LEU A 152 -4.48 1.22 7.65
N LEU A 153 -4.62 1.03 6.34
CA LEU A 153 -5.90 1.08 5.63
C LEU A 153 -6.84 -0.08 5.99
N GLU A 154 -6.31 -1.22 6.44
CA GLU A 154 -7.09 -2.29 7.06
C GLU A 154 -7.90 -1.83 8.29
N ARG A 155 -7.47 -0.75 8.95
CA ARG A 155 -8.20 -0.16 10.09
C ARG A 155 -9.24 0.87 9.67
N VAL A 156 -9.36 1.17 8.38
CA VAL A 156 -10.22 2.22 7.85
C VAL A 156 -11.51 1.63 7.28
N THR A 157 -12.64 2.16 7.72
CA THR A 157 -13.96 1.72 7.23
C THR A 157 -14.32 2.39 5.90
N VAL A 158 -14.73 1.58 4.93
CA VAL A 158 -15.30 2.03 3.64
C VAL A 158 -16.66 2.70 3.86
N THR A 159 -16.97 3.73 3.08
CA THR A 159 -18.26 4.42 3.03
C THR A 159 -18.80 4.47 1.59
N LYS A 160 -20.07 4.83 1.43
CA LYS A 160 -20.72 4.87 0.10
C LYS A 160 -20.26 6.04 -0.78
N THR A 161 -19.77 7.13 -0.18
CA THR A 161 -19.51 8.40 -0.88
C THR A 161 -18.10 8.88 -0.57
N ILE A 162 -17.42 9.45 -1.56
CA ILE A 162 -16.15 10.14 -1.33
C ILE A 162 -16.43 11.46 -0.60
N ARG A 163 -15.84 11.63 0.59
CA ARG A 163 -16.06 12.80 1.46
C ARG A 163 -14.76 13.55 1.71
N SER A 164 -14.88 14.84 2.02
CA SER A 164 -13.74 15.62 2.49
C SER A 164 -13.22 15.07 3.84
N GLY A 165 -11.90 15.11 4.04
CA GLY A 165 -11.25 14.67 5.28
C GLY A 165 -10.58 13.29 5.25
N ALA A 166 -10.73 12.55 4.15
CA ALA A 166 -10.00 11.31 3.86
C ALA A 166 -9.06 11.47 2.66
N GLY A 167 -8.26 12.55 2.67
CA GLY A 167 -7.29 12.84 1.63
C GLY A 167 -5.99 12.03 1.80
N SER A 168 -5.40 11.63 0.69
CA SER A 168 -4.17 10.83 0.63
C SER A 168 -3.01 11.49 1.37
N TYR A 169 -2.84 12.81 1.28
CA TYR A 169 -1.75 13.53 1.94
C TYR A 169 -1.78 13.37 3.47
N ARG A 170 -2.95 13.50 4.09
CA ARG A 170 -3.11 13.30 5.52
C ARG A 170 -2.89 11.84 5.91
N LEU A 171 -3.51 10.93 5.17
CA LEU A 171 -3.41 9.49 5.41
C LEU A 171 -1.96 8.99 5.29
N LYS A 172 -1.19 9.52 4.34
CA LYS A 172 0.26 9.29 4.22
C LYS A 172 0.97 9.60 5.53
N HIS A 173 0.76 10.78 6.10
CA HIS A 173 1.45 11.15 7.34
C HIS A 173 1.01 10.33 8.56
N ILE A 174 -0.24 9.85 8.58
CA ILE A 174 -0.68 8.88 9.60
C ILE A 174 0.09 7.56 9.40
N ALA A 175 0.17 7.06 8.16
CA ALA A 175 0.86 5.81 7.84
C ALA A 175 2.37 5.89 8.14
N GLU A 176 3.00 7.05 7.96
CA GLU A 176 4.41 7.27 8.26
C GLU A 176 4.75 7.02 9.73
N ASN A 177 3.83 7.38 10.63
CA ASN A 177 4.00 7.29 12.07
C ASN A 177 3.41 5.99 12.66
N TYR A 178 2.77 5.16 11.82
CA TYR A 178 2.12 3.95 12.29
C TYR A 178 3.15 2.84 12.58
N VAL A 179 3.21 2.42 13.84
CA VAL A 179 3.98 1.24 14.26
C VAL A 179 3.27 -0.01 13.76
N CYS A 180 3.88 -0.73 12.84
CA CYS A 180 3.30 -1.94 12.26
C CYS A 180 4.35 -2.99 11.92
N THR A 181 3.88 -4.22 11.79
CA THR A 181 4.70 -5.40 11.53
C THR A 181 4.23 -6.13 10.27
N TYR A 182 5.11 -6.94 9.70
CA TYR A 182 4.73 -8.08 8.89
C TYR A 182 3.83 -9.04 9.70
N PRO A 183 3.05 -9.91 9.03
CA PRO A 183 2.18 -10.86 9.72
C PRO A 183 2.90 -11.75 10.74
N GLU A 184 4.16 -12.08 10.49
CA GLU A 184 5.00 -12.91 11.34
C GLU A 184 5.75 -12.10 12.43
N GLY A 185 5.42 -10.82 12.60
CA GLY A 185 5.93 -9.98 13.68
C GLY A 185 7.18 -9.15 13.36
N GLY A 186 7.83 -9.39 12.22
CA GLY A 186 8.96 -8.56 11.75
C GLY A 186 8.59 -7.08 11.63
N LYS A 187 9.49 -6.17 12.00
CA LYS A 187 9.22 -4.72 11.96
C LYS A 187 9.02 -4.24 10.52
N LEU A 188 7.98 -3.44 10.29
CA LEU A 188 7.67 -2.85 8.98
C LEU A 188 7.62 -1.32 9.03
N GLY A 189 7.02 -0.73 10.07
CA GLY A 189 6.95 0.72 10.30
C GLY A 189 7.25 1.09 11.76
N PRO A 190 7.39 2.38 12.11
CA PRO A 190 7.16 3.59 11.29
C PRO A 190 8.32 3.89 10.33
N ALA A 191 8.02 4.57 9.21
CA ALA A 191 9.00 5.02 8.19
C ALA A 191 8.32 5.95 7.15
N TYR A 192 9.08 6.60 6.26
CA TYR A 192 8.53 7.48 5.20
C TYR A 192 7.64 6.75 4.18
N VAL A 193 6.47 7.32 3.82
CA VAL A 193 5.51 6.73 2.86
C VAL A 193 5.33 7.68 1.68
N PRO A 194 5.73 7.34 0.45
CA PRO A 194 5.37 8.15 -0.71
C PRO A 194 3.85 8.19 -0.91
N ASN A 195 3.31 9.37 -1.25
CA ASN A 195 1.85 9.57 -1.35
C ASN A 195 1.23 8.67 -2.44
N GLY A 196 1.96 8.41 -3.53
CA GLY A 196 1.54 7.48 -4.57
C GLY A 196 1.39 6.04 -4.09
N MET A 197 2.21 5.59 -3.13
CA MET A 197 2.11 4.22 -2.59
C MET A 197 0.92 4.04 -1.65
N LEU A 198 0.56 5.09 -0.90
CA LEU A 198 -0.69 5.09 -0.13
C LEU A 198 -1.91 5.05 -1.07
N ILE A 199 -1.90 5.85 -2.14
CA ILE A 199 -2.95 5.82 -3.16
C ILE A 199 -3.04 4.43 -3.79
N ALA A 200 -1.89 3.84 -4.17
CA ALA A 200 -1.84 2.51 -4.75
C ALA A 200 -2.45 1.46 -3.82
N ALA A 201 -2.10 1.50 -2.52
CA ALA A 201 -2.64 0.59 -1.51
C ALA A 201 -4.16 0.75 -1.34
N ALA A 202 -4.66 2.00 -1.32
CA ALA A 202 -6.10 2.24 -1.21
C ALA A 202 -6.87 1.71 -2.44
N VAL A 203 -6.36 1.94 -3.64
CA VAL A 203 -6.99 1.42 -4.87
C VAL A 203 -6.91 -0.10 -4.92
N HIS A 204 -5.79 -0.69 -4.52
CA HIS A 204 -5.64 -2.13 -4.40
C HIS A 204 -6.68 -2.76 -3.46
N MET A 205 -6.99 -2.09 -2.34
CA MET A 205 -8.04 -2.51 -1.39
C MET A 205 -9.47 -2.21 -1.87
N GLY A 206 -9.65 -1.63 -3.06
CA GLY A 206 -10.96 -1.35 -3.65
C GLY A 206 -11.63 -0.06 -3.15
N PHE A 207 -10.90 0.86 -2.52
CA PHE A 207 -11.46 2.17 -2.19
C PHE A 207 -11.72 2.98 -3.47
N ALA A 208 -12.90 3.58 -3.56
CA ALA A 208 -13.21 4.56 -4.60
C ALA A 208 -12.48 5.87 -4.30
N TYR A 209 -12.03 6.55 -5.36
CA TYR A 209 -11.23 7.77 -5.23
C TYR A 209 -11.68 8.89 -6.18
N LYS A 210 -11.32 10.12 -5.81
CA LYS A 210 -11.51 11.33 -6.62
C LYS A 210 -10.21 12.14 -6.62
N THR A 211 -9.81 12.59 -7.80
CA THR A 211 -8.67 13.49 -8.01
C THR A 211 -9.14 14.94 -8.18
N TYR A 212 -8.19 15.87 -8.11
CA TYR A 212 -8.46 17.30 -8.17
C TYR A 212 -7.39 18.02 -8.98
N VAL A 213 -7.82 19.06 -9.70
CA VAL A 213 -6.94 20.06 -10.28
C VAL A 213 -6.99 21.32 -9.44
N ASP A 214 -5.94 22.13 -9.50
CA ASP A 214 -5.90 23.45 -8.91
C ASP A 214 -6.56 24.51 -9.81
N ASP A 215 -6.57 25.76 -9.35
CA ASP A 215 -7.19 26.90 -10.06
C ASP A 215 -6.55 27.20 -11.42
N PHE A 216 -5.37 26.65 -11.70
CA PHE A 216 -4.67 26.79 -12.97
C PHE A 216 -4.80 25.54 -13.86
N GLY A 217 -5.58 24.54 -13.42
CA GLY A 217 -5.83 23.31 -14.17
C GLY A 217 -4.76 22.23 -14.01
N TYR A 218 -3.80 22.38 -13.09
CA TYR A 218 -2.76 21.36 -12.85
C TYR A 218 -3.22 20.33 -11.80
N ASP A 219 -2.81 19.07 -11.94
CA ASP A 219 -3.15 18.05 -10.96
C ASP A 219 -2.54 18.38 -9.59
N THR A 220 -3.34 18.22 -8.53
CA THR A 220 -2.86 18.42 -7.15
C THR A 220 -2.06 17.24 -6.58
N LEU A 221 -1.84 16.19 -7.38
CA LEU A 221 -1.21 14.91 -7.04
C LEU A 221 -1.93 14.08 -5.95
N ASN A 222 -2.88 14.68 -5.23
CA ASN A 222 -3.61 14.06 -4.14
C ASN A 222 -4.94 13.43 -4.60
N ALA A 223 -5.40 12.45 -3.82
CA ALA A 223 -6.72 11.84 -4.00
C ALA A 223 -7.52 11.90 -2.69
N SER A 224 -8.83 11.96 -2.78
CA SER A 224 -9.73 11.69 -1.65
C SER A 224 -10.45 10.37 -1.85
N PHE A 225 -10.71 9.65 -0.76
CA PHE A 225 -11.30 8.31 -0.80
C PHE A 225 -12.68 8.26 -0.15
N ASN A 226 -13.44 7.22 -0.45
CA ASN A 226 -14.69 6.87 0.22
C ASN A 226 -14.45 6.23 1.60
N MET A 227 -13.69 6.89 2.48
CA MET A 227 -13.35 6.40 3.82
C MET A 227 -14.11 7.15 4.92
N SER A 228 -14.33 6.49 6.06
CA SER A 228 -14.96 7.09 7.22
C SER A 228 -14.04 8.15 7.85
N LYS A 229 -14.41 9.43 7.71
CA LYS A 229 -13.68 10.55 8.33
C LYS A 229 -13.50 10.37 9.85
N ALA A 230 -14.53 9.90 10.55
CA ALA A 230 -14.45 9.70 11.99
C ALA A 230 -13.37 8.68 12.37
N VAL A 231 -13.29 7.57 11.63
CA VAL A 231 -12.26 6.54 11.84
C VAL A 231 -10.87 7.10 11.53
N VAL A 232 -10.72 7.83 10.41
CA VAL A 232 -9.44 8.48 10.08
C VAL A 232 -9.03 9.49 11.16
N ASP A 233 -9.96 10.30 11.66
CA ASP A 233 -9.71 11.27 12.74
C ASP A 233 -9.27 10.56 14.03
N ASP A 234 -9.86 9.41 14.35
CA ASP A 234 -9.52 8.63 15.54
C ASP A 234 -8.16 7.95 15.42
N LEU A 235 -7.85 7.38 14.25
CA LEU A 235 -6.54 6.81 13.94
C LEU A 235 -5.44 7.87 13.99
N ASP A 236 -5.73 9.06 13.47
CA ASP A 236 -4.80 10.18 13.51
C ASP A 236 -4.44 10.57 14.96
N ALA A 237 -5.46 10.71 15.82
CA ALA A 237 -5.27 11.04 17.22
C ALA A 237 -4.53 9.95 18.00
N GLU A 238 -4.79 8.68 17.68
CA GLU A 238 -4.09 7.53 18.27
C GLU A 238 -2.61 7.48 17.87
N ILE A 239 -2.33 7.61 16.58
CA ILE A 239 -0.99 7.39 16.02
C ILE A 239 -0.10 8.65 16.16
N ARG A 240 -0.71 9.84 16.16
CA ARG A 240 -0.02 11.14 16.26
C ARG A 240 -0.60 11.99 17.41
N PRO A 241 -0.47 11.54 18.67
CA PRO A 241 -1.17 12.12 19.82
C PRO A 241 -0.72 13.54 20.19
N HIS A 242 0.49 13.94 19.79
CA HIS A 242 1.06 15.26 20.12
C HIS A 242 0.71 16.35 19.10
N THR A 243 -0.21 16.09 18.18
CA THR A 243 -0.69 17.11 17.24
C THR A 243 -1.81 17.94 17.87
N GLY A 244 -1.91 19.23 17.49
CA GLY A 244 -3.05 20.07 17.90
C GLY A 244 -4.41 19.46 17.52
N PHE A 245 -4.43 18.69 16.42
CA PHE A 245 -5.59 17.92 15.98
C PHE A 245 -6.05 16.87 17.00
N ALA A 246 -5.12 16.08 17.56
CA ALA A 246 -5.43 15.04 18.54
C ALA A 246 -6.06 15.64 19.82
N SER A 247 -5.52 16.77 20.28
CA SER A 247 -6.06 17.52 21.42
C SER A 247 -7.48 18.02 21.15
N ASP A 248 -7.74 18.57 19.96
CA ASP A 248 -9.07 19.01 19.54
C ASP A 248 -10.08 17.86 19.45
N ARG A 249 -9.65 16.70 18.95
CA ARG A 249 -10.50 15.50 18.85
C ARG A 249 -10.87 14.98 20.24
N ALA A 250 -9.92 14.91 21.17
CA ALA A 250 -10.18 14.51 22.56
C ALA A 250 -11.17 15.46 23.27
N ARG A 251 -11.01 16.77 23.05
CA ARG A 251 -11.94 17.79 23.56
C ARG A 251 -13.36 17.60 23.03
N ARG A 252 -13.53 17.34 21.73
CA ARG A 252 -14.85 17.10 21.12
C ARG A 252 -15.52 15.82 21.64
N ARG A 253 -14.76 14.74 21.85
CA ARG A 253 -15.28 13.51 22.45
C ARG A 253 -15.79 13.75 23.87
N SER A 254 -15.02 14.47 24.68
CA SER A 254 -15.39 14.81 26.06
C SER A 254 -16.65 15.70 26.11
N ALA A 255 -16.74 16.67 25.19
CA ALA A 255 -17.91 17.53 25.05
C ALA A 255 -19.16 16.79 24.54
N ALA A 256 -19.00 15.75 23.72
CA ALA A 256 -20.12 14.93 23.23
C ALA A 256 -20.60 13.86 24.23
N ALA A 257 -19.75 13.44 25.18
CA ALA A 257 -20.11 12.54 26.26
C ALA A 257 -20.86 13.25 27.41
N SER A 258 -20.60 14.55 27.60
CA SER A 258 -21.19 15.36 28.68
C SER A 258 -22.72 15.61 28.61
N PRO A 259 -23.41 15.64 27.45
CA PRO A 259 -24.86 15.89 27.41
C PRO A 259 -25.71 14.65 27.69
N MET A 260 -25.15 13.43 27.68
CA MET A 260 -25.90 12.20 27.97
C MET A 260 -26.09 11.92 29.46
N ALA A 261 -25.25 12.49 30.34
CA ALA A 261 -25.38 12.31 31.78
C ALA A 261 -26.49 13.18 32.42
N ALA A 262 -27.04 14.16 31.69
CA ALA A 262 -28.04 15.10 32.20
C ALA A 262 -29.49 14.75 31.79
N ARG A 263 -29.74 13.60 31.16
CA ARG A 263 -31.07 13.16 30.69
C ARG A 263 -31.55 11.83 31.29
N SER A 264 -30.86 11.29 32.29
CA SER A 264 -31.24 10.05 32.99
C SER A 264 -31.67 10.32 34.45
N SER A 265 -32.09 11.54 34.75
CA SER A 265 -32.57 11.96 36.07
C SER A 265 -33.77 12.87 35.88
N ASP A 266 -34.90 12.27 35.50
CA ASP A 266 -36.26 12.77 35.72
C ASP A 266 -37.18 11.56 35.93
#